data_AF-A0A9J5YSQ2-F1
#
_entry.id   AF-A0A9J5YSQ2-F1
#
_cell.length_a   1.000
_cell.length_b   1.000
_cell.length_c   1.000
_cell.angle_alpha   90.00
_cell.angle_beta   90.00
_cell.angle_gamma   90.00
#
_symmetry.space_group_name_H-M   'P 1'
#
loop_
_entity.id
_entity.type
_entity.pdbx_description
1 polymer ?
#
loop_
_entity_poly.entity_id
_entity_poly.type
_entity_poly.pdbx_seq_one_letter_code
_entity_poly.pdbx_strand_id
1 'polypeptide(L)' 'MLKQTDGSFVCVAESATRFTLNETKEELLRVLGLQEEKGSSLEFLRRGYKTATWWEEDVDLEASSAWRS' A
#
# COMPACT_ATOMS: atom_id res chain seq x y z
N MET A 1 2.92 4.60 -8.88
CA MET A 1 2.84 4.51 -10.36
C MET A 1 2.09 3.24 -10.74
N LEU A 2 1.23 3.28 -11.75
CA LEU A 2 0.49 2.13 -12.27
C LEU A 2 0.78 1.94 -13.76
N LYS A 3 1.12 0.72 -14.17
CA LYS A 3 1.41 0.38 -15.57
C LYS A 3 0.12 0.26 -16.37
N GLN A 4 0.07 0.93 -17.52
CA GLN A 4 -1.03 0.90 -18.46
C GLN A 4 -0.84 -0.19 -19.53
N THR A 5 -1.89 -0.48 -20.30
CA THR A 5 -1.88 -1.49 -21.37
C THR A 5 -0.93 -1.14 -22.52
N ASP A 6 -0.67 0.15 -22.73
CA ASP A 6 0.31 0.68 -23.69
C ASP A 6 1.76 0.62 -23.17
N GLY A 7 1.97 0.13 -21.94
CA GLY A 7 3.27 0.03 -21.29
C GLY A 7 3.74 1.31 -20.61
N SER A 8 2.99 2.41 -20.71
CA SER A 8 3.26 3.65 -19.98
C SER A 8 2.96 3.50 -18.49
N PHE A 9 3.47 4.44 -17.68
CA PHE A 9 3.19 4.48 -16.25
C PHE A 9 2.50 5.80 -15.89
N VAL A 10 1.44 5.69 -15.10
CA VAL A 10 0.67 6.84 -14.61
C VAL A 10 0.87 7.00 -13.11
N CYS A 11 0.98 8.24 -12.65
CA CYS A 11 1.03 8.54 -11.23
C CYS A 11 -0.34 8.31 -10.58
N VAL A 12 -0.35 7.56 -9.47
CA VAL A 12 -1.58 7.17 -8.75
C VAL A 12 -1.83 8.15 -7.61
N ALA A 13 -0.79 8.45 -6.84
CA ALA A 13 -0.81 9.41 -5.75
C ALA A 13 0.63 9.90 -5.51
N GLU A 14 0.77 11.16 -5.08
CA GLU A 14 2.04 11.75 -4.65
C GLU A 14 1.92 12.14 -3.18
N SER A 15 2.98 11.90 -2.42
CA SER A 15 3.09 12.31 -1.02
C SER A 15 4.53 12.75 -0.74
N ALA A 16 4.67 13.72 0.17
CA ALA A 16 5.97 14.13 0.68
C ALA A 16 6.61 13.04 1.56
N THR A 17 5.80 12.16 2.13
CA THR A 17 6.24 11.01 2.92
C THR A 17 6.06 9.71 2.13
N ARG A 18 6.96 8.75 2.35
CA ARG A 18 6.84 7.41 1.76
C ARG A 18 5.58 6.74 2.29
N PHE A 19 4.71 6.29 1.38
CA PHE A 19 3.56 5.48 1.75
C PHE A 19 4.00 4.17 2.40
N THR A 20 3.27 3.77 3.44
CA THR A 20 3.29 2.41 3.93
C THR A 20 2.76 1.45 2.87
N LEU A 21 3.05 0.15 3.01
CA LEU A 21 2.53 -0.83 2.05
C LEU A 21 1.00 -0.82 2.03
N ASN A 22 0.37 -0.67 3.19
CA ASN A 22 -1.08 -0.65 3.30
C ASN A 22 -1.69 0.63 2.74
N GLU A 23 -1.12 1.81 3.01
CA GLU A 23 -1.60 3.04 2.36
C GLU A 23 -1.50 2.95 0.83
N THR A 24 -0.38 2.40 0.32
CA THR A 24 -0.22 2.18 -1.13
C THR A 24 -1.31 1.26 -1.68
N LYS A 25 -1.63 0.18 -0.97
CA LYS A 25 -2.67 -0.79 -1.36
C LYS A 25 -4.06 -0.16 -1.35
N GLU A 26 -4.40 0.63 -0.34
CA GLU A 26 -5.68 1.33 -0.23
C GLU A 26 -5.86 2.35 -1.36
N GLU A 27 -4.82 3.14 -1.67
CA GLU A 27 -4.86 4.09 -2.80
C GLU A 27 -5.00 3.38 -4.14
N LEU A 28 -4.34 2.23 -4.34
CA LEU A 28 -4.51 1.42 -5.55
C LEU A 28 -5.93 0.86 -5.66
N LEU A 29 -6.51 0.32 -4.58
CA LEU A 29 -7.89 -0.17 -4.57
C LEU A 29 -8.87 0.97 -4.90
N ARG A 30 -8.61 2.16 -4.40
CA ARG A 30 -9.40 3.36 -4.69
C ARG A 30 -9.34 3.75 -6.17
N VAL A 31 -8.14 3.86 -6.74
CA VAL A 31 -7.98 4.25 -8.16
C VAL A 31 -8.51 3.19 -9.12
N LEU A 32 -8.44 1.92 -8.75
CA LEU A 32 -9.02 0.82 -9.53
C LEU A 32 -10.55 0.67 -9.37
N GLY A 33 -11.19 1.46 -8.49
CA GLY A 33 -12.62 1.36 -8.22
C GLY A 33 -13.03 0.07 -7.50
N LEU A 34 -12.10 -0.52 -6.74
CA LEU A 34 -12.26 -1.78 -6.01
C LEU A 34 -12.47 -1.55 -4.50
N GLN A 35 -12.96 -0.37 -4.10
CA GLN A 35 -13.35 -0.12 -2.72
C GLN A 35 -14.66 -0.83 -2.41
N GLU A 36 -14.61 -1.61 -1.34
CA GLU A 36 -15.75 -2.38 -0.84
C GLU A 36 -16.49 -1.58 0.24
N GLU A 37 -17.71 -2.01 0.57
CA GLU A 37 -18.45 -1.43 1.69
C GLU A 37 -17.69 -1.67 3.01
N LYS A 38 -17.60 -0.61 3.82
CA LYS A 38 -16.93 -0.64 5.11
C LYS A 38 -17.63 -1.63 6.05
N GLY A 39 -16.88 -2.59 6.59
CA GLY A 39 -17.38 -3.67 7.43
C GLY A 39 -17.84 -4.91 6.66
N SER A 40 -17.74 -4.92 5.33
CA SER A 40 -18.04 -6.12 4.56
C SER A 40 -16.97 -7.20 4.72
N SER A 41 -17.36 -8.46 4.61
CA SER A 41 -16.41 -9.58 4.57
C SER A 41 -15.42 -9.44 3.40
N LEU A 42 -15.83 -8.80 2.31
CA LEU A 42 -15.00 -8.61 1.12
C LEU A 42 -13.92 -7.54 1.34
N GLU A 43 -14.22 -6.47 2.07
CA GLU A 43 -13.22 -5.50 2.55
C GLU A 43 -12.16 -6.22 3.39
N PHE A 44 -12.58 -7.06 4.33
CA PHE A 44 -11.65 -7.83 5.17
C PHE A 44 -10.79 -8.79 4.35
N LEU A 45 -11.37 -9.52 3.39
CA LEU A 45 -10.63 -10.46 2.54
C LEU A 45 -9.63 -9.74 1.64
N ARG A 46 -9.98 -8.56 1.10
CA ARG A 46 -9.07 -7.75 0.29
C ARG A 46 -7.96 -7.14 1.13
N ARG A 47 -8.26 -6.60 2.31
CA ARG A 47 -7.27 -5.96 3.19
C ARG A 47 -6.35 -6.99 3.84
N GLY A 48 -6.93 -8.07 4.37
CA GLY A 48 -6.26 -9.09 5.16
C GLY A 48 -6.12 -8.70 6.63
N TYR A 49 -5.61 -9.64 7.43
CA TYR A 49 -5.40 -9.42 8.87
C TYR A 49 -4.19 -8.53 9.16
N LYS A 50 -3.10 -8.72 8.41
CA LYS A 50 -1.86 -7.98 8.60
C LYS A 50 -1.82 -6.79 7.64
N THR A 51 -1.78 -5.59 8.21
CA THR A 51 -1.84 -4.32 7.47
C THR A 51 -0.52 -3.56 7.51
N ALA A 52 0.51 -4.11 8.16
CA ALA A 52 1.83 -3.54 8.17
C ALA A 52 2.84 -4.62 7.74
N THR A 53 3.91 -4.17 7.11
CA THR A 53 5.06 -5.01 6.78
C THR A 53 5.98 -5.14 7.99
N TRP A 54 6.76 -6.22 8.04
CA TRP A 54 7.62 -6.49 9.19
C TRP A 54 8.59 -5.34 9.49
N TRP A 55 9.07 -4.60 8.48
CA TRP A 55 9.95 -3.44 8.66
C TRP A 55 9.23 -2.15 9.09
N GLU A 56 7.89 -2.14 9.12
CA GLU A 56 7.06 -1.05 9.64
C GLU A 56 6.72 -1.26 11.13
N GLU A 57 6.65 -2.52 11.59
CA GLU A 57 6.31 -2.88 12.97
C GLU A 57 7.56 -3.09 13.85
N ASP A 58 8.58 -3.76 13.31
CA ASP A 58 9.74 -4.21 14.08
C ASP A 58 10.97 -3.28 13.87
N VAL A 59 10.73 -1.97 13.73
CA VAL A 59 11.79 -0.97 13.52
C VAL A 59 12.84 -1.02 14.64
N ASP A 60 12.41 -1.22 15.88
CA ASP A 60 13.31 -1.28 17.04
C ASP A 60 14.19 -2.55 17.04
N LEU A 61 13.78 -3.60 16.32
CA LEU A 61 14.55 -4.84 16.17
C LEU A 61 15.55 -4.76 15.00
N GLU A 62 15.51 -3.68 14.23
CA GLU A 62 16.27 -3.56 13.00
C GLU A 62 17.72 -3.16 13.25
N ALA A 63 18.65 -3.90 12.64
CA ALA A 63 20.08 -3.62 12.79
C ALA A 63 20.56 -2.37 12.03
N SER A 64 19.86 -1.98 10.96
CA SER A 64 20.22 -0.79 10.17
C SER A 64 19.05 -0.30 9.32
N SER A 65 18.86 1.01 9.28
CA SER A 65 17.87 1.68 8.43
C SER A 65 18.42 2.12 7.05
N ALA A 66 19.70 1.83 6.74
CA ALA A 66 20.41 2.35 5.57
C ALA A 66 19.85 1.89 4.20
N TRP A 67 19.00 0.85 4.17
CA TRP A 67 18.36 0.39 2.94
C TRP A 67 17.13 1.23 2.55
N ARG A 68 16.66 2.11 3.43
CA ARG A 68 15.49 2.97 3.19
C ARG A 68 15.83 4.26 2.42
N SER A 69 17.11 4.64 2.38
CA SER A 69 17.65 5.83 1.69
C SER A 69 18.04 5.55 0.25
#